data_AF-A0A1C4Z4F5-F1
#
_entry.id   AF-A0A1C4Z4F5-F1
#
_cell.length_a   1.000
_cell.length_b   1.000
_cell.length_c   1.000
_cell.angle_alpha   90.00
_cell.angle_beta   90.00
_cell.angle_gamma   90.00
#
_symmetry.space_group_name_H-M   'P 1'
#
loop_
_entity.id
_entity.type
_entity.pdbx_description
1 polymer ?
#
loop_
_entity_poly.entity_id
_entity_poly.type
_entity_poly.pdbx_seq_one_letter_code
_entity_poly.pdbx_strand_id
1 'polypeptide(L)'
;MSPGWEHQYSGLFTPLPRFAVEAYTETAEPTPRYVIHLPVVVADLAGALDLARTLARALASMPQVDVGGSTISAEDAQHVRHWVFCDRVMPAHRRCAWQADHDGACSPVDDP
;
A
#
# COMPACT_ATOMS: atom_id res chain seq x y z
N MET A 1 -43.73 2.57 -20.30
CA MET A 1 -43.33 2.47 -18.88
C MET A 1 -41.85 2.13 -18.88
N SER A 2 -41.00 3.14 -18.67
CA SER A 2 -39.54 3.00 -18.61
C SER A 2 -39.10 3.37 -17.20
N PRO A 3 -38.17 2.64 -16.57
CA PRO A 3 -37.80 2.88 -15.18
C PRO A 3 -36.87 4.10 -15.07
N GLY A 4 -37.21 5.02 -14.17
CA GLY A 4 -36.47 6.25 -13.90
C GLY A 4 -35.31 6.03 -12.93
N TRP A 5 -34.15 5.59 -13.45
CA TRP A 5 -32.91 5.49 -12.66
C TRP A 5 -31.73 6.31 -13.22
N GLU A 6 -31.92 7.11 -14.28
CA GLU A 6 -30.82 7.77 -15.01
C GLU A 6 -30.27 9.07 -14.37
N HIS A 7 -30.73 9.51 -13.20
CA HIS A 7 -30.50 10.89 -12.74
C HIS A 7 -29.86 11.09 -11.35
N GLN A 8 -29.03 10.16 -10.83
CA GLN A 8 -28.50 10.36 -9.45
C GLN A 8 -27.01 10.18 -9.18
N TYR A 9 -26.14 9.91 -10.17
CA TYR A 9 -24.71 9.69 -9.88
C TYR A 9 -23.70 10.50 -10.72
N SER A 10 -24.12 11.49 -11.50
CA SER A 10 -23.21 12.28 -12.35
C SER A 10 -22.30 13.28 -11.61
N GLY A 11 -22.33 13.33 -10.28
CA GLY A 11 -21.52 14.27 -9.48
C GLY A 11 -20.38 13.66 -8.66
N LEU A 12 -20.33 12.33 -8.50
CA LEU A 12 -19.37 11.68 -7.58
C LEU A 12 -17.99 11.40 -8.19
N PHE A 13 -17.85 11.59 -9.50
CA PHE A 13 -16.59 11.39 -10.23
C PHE A 13 -16.17 12.63 -11.03
N THR A 14 -16.66 13.83 -10.67
CA THR A 14 -16.06 15.05 -11.21
C THR A 14 -14.64 15.16 -10.66
N PRO A 15 -13.60 15.13 -11.52
CA PRO A 15 -12.25 15.36 -11.04
C PRO A 15 -12.23 16.73 -10.35
N LEU A 16 -11.75 16.76 -9.11
CA LEU A 16 -11.58 18.01 -8.38
C LEU A 16 -10.76 18.96 -9.26
N PRO A 17 -11.15 20.25 -9.36
CA PRO A 17 -10.37 21.21 -10.11
C PRO A 17 -8.95 21.26 -9.51
N ARG A 18 -7.93 21.46 -10.37
CA ARG A 18 -6.51 21.42 -9.97
C ARG A 18 -6.22 22.25 -8.72
N PHE A 19 -6.77 23.45 -8.61
CA PHE A 19 -6.58 24.32 -7.44
C PHE A 19 -7.09 23.71 -6.13
N ALA A 20 -8.15 22.90 -6.17
CA ALA A 20 -8.66 22.22 -5.00
C ALA A 20 -7.75 21.05 -4.60
N VAL A 21 -7.22 20.31 -5.57
CA VAL A 21 -6.21 19.26 -5.34
C VAL A 21 -4.92 19.87 -4.76
N GLU A 22 -4.48 21.00 -5.33
CA GLU A 22 -3.30 21.76 -4.89
C GLU A 22 -3.47 22.27 -3.45
N ALA A 23 -4.64 22.82 -3.09
CA ALA A 23 -4.93 23.28 -1.72
C ALA A 23 -4.88 22.16 -0.66
N TYR A 24 -5.24 20.91 -1.01
CA TYR A 24 -5.06 19.76 -0.11
C TYR A 24 -3.59 19.34 0.03
N THR A 25 -2.76 19.58 -0.99
CA THR A 25 -1.33 19.24 -0.96
C THR A 25 -0.46 20.34 -0.34
N GLU A 26 -0.92 21.59 -0.34
CA GLU A 26 -0.16 22.76 0.11
C GLU A 26 -0.14 22.96 1.64
N THR A 27 -0.98 22.25 2.41
CA THR A 27 -1.10 22.50 3.86
C THR A 27 -0.08 21.76 4.73
N ALA A 28 0.70 20.84 4.17
CA ALA A 28 1.85 20.24 4.83
C ALA A 28 2.94 19.96 3.78
N GLU A 29 4.13 20.53 3.94
CA GLU A 29 5.26 20.01 3.18
C GLU A 29 5.38 18.50 3.45
N PRO A 30 5.32 17.64 2.43
CA PRO A 30 5.36 16.21 2.64
C PRO A 30 6.65 15.85 3.37
N THR A 31 6.53 15.15 4.50
CA THR A 31 7.70 14.69 5.25
C THR A 31 8.60 13.89 4.30
N PRO A 32 9.90 14.22 4.21
CA PRO A 32 10.80 13.54 3.29
C PRO A 32 10.81 12.04 3.59
N ARG A 33 10.66 11.22 2.54
CA ARG A 33 10.66 9.75 2.64
C ARG A 33 12.01 9.22 2.20
N TYR A 34 12.58 8.35 3.02
CA TYR A 34 13.85 7.67 2.75
C TYR A 34 13.60 6.15 2.67
N VAL A 35 14.48 5.44 1.96
CA VAL A 35 14.42 3.97 1.81
C VAL A 35 15.74 3.38 2.29
N ILE A 36 15.65 2.30 3.07
CA ILE A 36 16.82 1.53 3.50
C ILE A 36 17.01 0.39 2.49
N HIS A 37 18.13 0.40 1.78
CA HIS A 37 18.53 -0.72 0.94
C HIS A 37 19.33 -1.70 1.80
N LEU A 38 18.75 -2.86 2.08
CA LEU A 38 19.37 -3.94 2.83
C LEU A 38 19.47 -5.20 1.95
N PRO A 39 20.65 -5.47 1.35
CA PRO A 39 20.84 -6.67 0.55
C PRO A 39 20.69 -7.93 1.42
N VAL A 40 20.00 -8.94 0.89
CA VAL A 40 19.80 -10.24 1.54
C VAL A 40 19.99 -11.35 0.53
N VAL A 41 20.46 -12.51 0.99
CA VAL A 41 20.66 -13.70 0.13
C VAL A 41 19.65 -14.76 0.54
N VAL A 42 18.76 -15.10 -0.38
CA VAL A 42 17.71 -16.11 -0.25
C VAL A 42 17.57 -16.86 -1.57
N ALA A 43 16.95 -18.04 -1.55
CA ALA A 43 16.90 -18.92 -2.72
C ALA A 43 16.06 -18.35 -3.88
N ASP A 44 14.95 -17.68 -3.56
CA ASP A 44 13.97 -17.20 -4.53
C ASP A 44 13.15 -16.02 -3.98
N LEU A 45 12.25 -15.48 -4.81
CA LEU A 45 11.36 -14.37 -4.46
C LEU A 45 10.41 -14.72 -3.31
N ALA A 46 9.94 -15.97 -3.21
CA ALA A 46 9.03 -16.38 -2.14
C ALA A 46 9.74 -16.32 -0.78
N GLY A 47 10.95 -16.88 -0.68
CA GLY A 47 11.80 -16.75 0.51
C GLY A 47 12.16 -15.30 0.83
N ALA A 48 12.32 -14.46 -0.20
CA ALA A 48 12.55 -13.03 -0.03
C ALA A 48 11.34 -12.32 0.61
N LEU A 49 10.13 -12.61 0.13
CA LEU A 49 8.88 -12.08 0.66
C LEU A 49 8.64 -12.54 2.12
N ASP A 50 8.95 -13.79 2.44
CA ASP A 50 8.81 -14.33 3.80
C ASP A 50 9.81 -13.71 4.79
N LEU A 51 11.07 -13.53 4.37
CA LEU A 51 12.05 -12.80 5.17
C LEU A 51 11.64 -11.34 5.37
N ALA A 52 11.19 -10.66 4.30
CA ALA A 52 10.73 -9.29 4.37
C ALA A 52 9.53 -9.13 5.32
N ARG A 53 8.59 -10.08 5.32
CA ARG A 53 7.46 -10.08 6.26
C ARG A 53 7.92 -10.23 7.70
N THR A 54 8.85 -11.16 7.97
CA THR A 54 9.45 -11.35 9.29
C THR A 54 10.11 -10.07 9.79
N LEU A 55 10.92 -9.42 8.96
CA LEU A 55 11.59 -8.16 9.28
C LEU A 55 10.58 -7.04 9.53
N ALA A 56 9.56 -6.91 8.67
CA ALA A 56 8.55 -5.89 8.81
C ALA A 56 7.74 -6.06 10.11
N ARG A 57 7.42 -7.30 10.51
CA ARG A 57 6.79 -7.60 11.81
C ARG A 57 7.71 -7.25 12.99
N ALA A 58 9.00 -7.56 12.91
CA ALA A 58 9.96 -7.20 13.95
C ALA A 58 10.12 -5.68 14.13
N LEU A 59 9.93 -4.91 13.06
CA LEU A 59 10.02 -3.44 13.05
C LEU A 59 8.69 -2.74 13.33
N ALA A 60 7.57 -3.46 13.48
CA ALA A 60 6.23 -2.88 13.57
C ALA A 60 6.00 -1.94 14.77
N SER A 61 6.86 -1.99 15.80
CA SER A 61 6.82 -1.06 16.94
C SER A 61 7.44 0.31 16.64
N MET A 62 8.15 0.46 15.52
CA MET A 62 8.83 1.70 15.14
C MET A 62 7.89 2.59 14.31
N PRO A 63 7.44 3.76 14.83
CA PRO A 63 6.49 4.62 14.12
C PRO A 63 7.03 5.24 12.83
N GLN A 64 8.34 5.21 12.61
CA GLN A 64 9.00 5.69 11.39
C GLN A 64 8.94 4.68 10.23
N VAL A 65 8.57 3.42 10.50
CA VAL A 65 8.59 2.34 9.51
C VAL A 65 7.19 2.10 8.95
N ASP A 66 7.03 2.36 7.66
CA ASP A 66 5.81 2.03 6.91
C ASP A 66 5.79 0.54 6.53
N VAL A 67 5.41 -0.32 7.48
CA VAL A 67 5.33 -1.78 7.31
C VAL A 67 4.42 -2.16 6.13
N GLY A 68 3.22 -1.60 6.06
CA GLY A 68 2.26 -1.90 4.99
C GLY A 68 2.71 -1.40 3.62
N GLY A 69 3.62 -0.42 3.58
CA GLY A 69 4.27 0.08 2.38
C GLY A 69 5.47 -0.74 1.89
N SER A 70 5.81 -1.85 2.56
CA SER A 70 7.04 -2.60 2.29
C SER A 70 7.02 -3.30 0.93
N THR A 71 8.14 -3.18 0.21
CA THR A 71 8.37 -3.85 -1.07
C THR A 71 9.73 -4.52 -1.10
N ILE A 72 9.87 -5.55 -1.93
CA ILE A 72 11.13 -6.21 -2.23
C ILE A 72 11.41 -6.18 -3.73
N SER A 73 12.68 -6.20 -4.10
CA SER A 73 13.14 -6.22 -5.49
C SER A 73 14.36 -7.11 -5.61
N ALA A 74 14.65 -7.59 -6.82
CA ALA A 74 15.98 -8.11 -7.12
C ALA A 74 17.01 -6.96 -7.03
N GLU A 75 18.24 -7.28 -6.64
CA GLU A 75 19.31 -6.29 -6.43
C GLU A 75 19.66 -5.52 -7.71
N ASP A 76 19.64 -6.22 -8.85
CA ASP A 76 19.92 -5.70 -10.19
C ASP A 76 18.68 -5.10 -10.88
N ALA A 77 17.49 -5.26 -10.29
CA ALA A 77 16.22 -4.78 -10.83
C ALA A 77 15.37 -4.02 -9.79
N GLN A 78 15.97 -3.07 -9.07
CA GLN A 78 15.31 -2.32 -7.98
C GLN A 78 14.09 -1.47 -8.39
N HIS A 79 13.90 -1.25 -9.69
CA HIS A 79 12.72 -0.60 -10.24
C HIS A 79 11.50 -1.54 -10.27
N VAL A 80 11.71 -2.86 -10.27
CA VAL A 80 10.67 -3.87 -10.17
C VAL A 80 10.42 -4.18 -8.70
N ARG A 81 9.27 -3.74 -8.19
CA ARG A 81 8.91 -3.85 -6.77
C ARG A 81 7.78 -4.83 -6.59
N HIS A 82 7.99 -5.82 -5.74
CA HIS A 82 6.99 -6.76 -5.29
C HIS A 82 6.49 -6.33 -3.91
N TRP A 83 5.17 -6.23 -3.74
CA TRP A 83 4.58 -5.92 -2.45
C TRP A 83 4.80 -7.08 -1.46
N VAL A 84 5.15 -6.77 -0.22
CA VAL A 84 5.29 -7.78 0.85
C VAL A 84 3.92 -8.16 1.43
N PHE A 85 3.07 -7.15 1.57
CA PHE A 85 1.70 -7.23 2.05
C PHE A 85 0.75 -6.78 0.95
N CYS A 86 -0.52 -7.16 1.04
CA CYS A 86 -1.52 -6.69 0.10
C CYS A 86 -1.63 -5.16 0.11
N ASP A 87 -1.53 -4.55 -1.07
CA ASP A 87 -1.48 -3.10 -1.24
C ASP A 87 -2.86 -2.44 -1.22
N ARG A 88 -3.93 -3.23 -1.08
CA ARG A 88 -5.30 -2.74 -1.03
C ARG A 88 -5.51 -1.82 0.17
N VAL A 89 -5.95 -0.59 -0.13
CA VAL A 89 -6.38 0.40 0.86
C VAL A 89 -7.82 0.06 1.30
N MET A 90 -8.00 -0.03 2.61
CA MET A 90 -9.24 -0.32 3.32
C MET A 90 -9.83 0.98 3.93
N PRO A 91 -11.08 0.95 4.44
CA PRO A 91 -11.64 2.06 5.21
C PRO A 91 -10.68 2.54 6.30
N ALA A 92 -10.76 3.83 6.65
CA ALA A 92 -9.82 4.51 7.56
C ALA A 92 -8.36 4.57 7.05
N HIS A 93 -8.13 4.49 5.73
CA HIS A 93 -6.79 4.59 5.11
C HIS A 93 -5.79 3.54 5.63
N ARG A 94 -6.28 2.39 6.09
CA ARG A 94 -5.45 1.25 6.49
C ARG A 94 -5.15 0.37 5.30
N ARG A 95 -4.02 -0.35 5.31
CA ARG A 95 -3.75 -1.42 4.35
C ARG A 95 -4.19 -2.76 4.89
N CYS A 96 -4.46 -3.68 3.98
CA CYS A 96 -4.63 -5.09 4.32
C CYS A 96 -3.36 -5.61 5.04
N ALA A 97 -3.53 -6.42 6.07
CA ALA A 97 -2.42 -6.99 6.82
C ALA A 97 -1.87 -8.28 6.19
N TRP A 98 -2.66 -8.92 5.31
CA TRP A 98 -2.33 -10.20 4.69
C TRP A 98 -1.16 -10.09 3.70
N GLN A 99 -0.55 -11.24 3.38
CA GLN A 99 0.46 -11.38 2.33
C GLN A 99 -0.04 -10.82 0.99
N ALA A 100 0.86 -10.26 0.18
CA ALA A 100 0.54 -9.90 -1.21
C ALA A 100 -0.02 -11.11 -1.97
N ASP A 101 -1.01 -10.87 -2.83
CA ASP A 101 -1.70 -11.91 -3.60
C ASP A 101 -2.37 -13.01 -2.75
N HIS A 102 -2.72 -12.70 -1.49
CA HIS A 102 -3.49 -13.63 -0.67
C HIS A 102 -4.88 -13.93 -1.25
N ASP A 103 -5.34 -15.15 -1.02
CA ASP A 103 -6.73 -15.53 -1.27
C ASP A 103 -7.66 -14.98 -0.18
N GLY A 104 -8.94 -14.86 -0.49
CA GLY A 104 -9.97 -14.44 0.46
C GLY A 104 -10.15 -12.92 0.61
N ALA A 105 -10.96 -12.52 1.59
CA ALA A 105 -11.29 -11.11 1.80
C ALA A 105 -10.15 -10.38 2.53
N CYS A 106 -9.85 -9.15 2.11
CA CYS A 106 -8.87 -8.31 2.80
C CYS A 106 -9.33 -7.95 4.22
N SER A 107 -8.39 -7.93 5.16
CA SER A 107 -8.61 -7.54 6.55
C SER A 107 -7.50 -6.59 7.01
N PRO A 108 -7.80 -5.56 7.83
CA PRO A 108 -6.80 -4.64 8.36
C PRO A 108 -6.04 -5.22 9.57
N VAL A 109 -6.45 -6.42 10.00
CA VAL A 109 -5.84 -7.21 11.08
C VAL A 109 -5.36 -8.51 10.47
N ASP A 110 -4.12 -8.88 10.80
CA ASP A 110 -3.63 -10.22 10.57
C ASP A 110 -4.28 -11.15 11.60
N ASP A 111 -5.17 -12.04 11.14
CA ASP A 111 -5.56 -13.21 11.93
C ASP A 111 -4.49 -14.30 11.66
N PRO A 112 -3.86 -14.88 12.69
CA PRO A 112 -2.80 -15.87 12.52
C PRO A 112 -3.27 -17.20 11.93
#